data_AF-A0A124G9I5-F1
#
_entry.id   AF-A0A124G9I5-F1
#
_cell.length_a   1.000
_cell.length_b   1.000
_cell.length_c   1.000
_cell.angle_alpha   90.00
_cell.angle_beta   90.00
_cell.angle_gamma   90.00
#
_symmetry.space_group_name_H-M   'P 1'
#
loop_
_entity.id
_entity.type
_entity.pdbx_description
1 polymer ?
#
loop_
_entity_poly.entity_id
_entity_poly.type
_entity_poly.pdbx_seq_one_letter_code
_entity_poly.pdbx_strand_id
1 'polypeptide(L)'
;MELDPQDYDDLVHGTSMVERWRRSDHAAAVAAELMKLHGGTVPMSELLWAGAEAFLPRQWNAGRAAEPPAAAAEVYDRWRRLHERRLQRRQHQADEKS
;
A
#
# COMPACT_ATOMS: atom_id res chain seq x y z
N MET A 1 0.68 2.38 19.91
CA MET A 1 0.63 1.20 19.01
C MET A 1 1.94 0.49 19.23
N GLU A 2 1.93 -0.63 19.93
CA GLU A 2 3.14 -1.42 20.20
C GLU A 2 3.48 -2.20 18.92
N LEU A 3 4.67 -1.97 18.38
CA LEU A 3 5.20 -2.76 17.28
C LEU A 3 5.58 -4.13 17.84
N ASP A 4 5.26 -5.19 17.11
CA ASP A 4 5.72 -6.53 17.47
C ASP A 4 7.26 -6.52 17.57
N PRO A 5 7.87 -7.11 18.61
CA PRO A 5 9.32 -7.09 18.80
C PRO A 5 10.09 -7.58 17.57
N GLN A 6 9.50 -8.50 16.80
CA GLN A 6 10.09 -9.07 15.60
C GLN A 6 10.10 -8.08 14.43
N ASP A 7 9.08 -7.21 14.34
CA ASP A 7 9.03 -6.13 13.36
C ASP A 7 10.05 -5.01 13.67
N TYR A 8 10.41 -4.83 14.95
CA TYR A 8 11.43 -3.86 15.38
C TYR A 8 12.85 -4.32 15.01
N ASP A 9 13.14 -5.60 15.24
CA ASP A 9 14.45 -6.21 14.93
C ASP A 9 14.71 -6.24 13.41
N ASP A 10 13.67 -6.54 12.63
CA ASP A 10 13.68 -6.49 11.16
C ASP A 10 13.89 -5.07 10.61
N LEU A 11 13.43 -4.04 11.33
CA LEU A 11 13.64 -2.63 10.99
C LEU A 11 15.10 -2.18 11.21
N VAL A 12 15.75 -2.69 12.27
CA VAL A 12 17.10 -2.30 12.69
C VAL A 12 18.19 -3.04 11.89
N HIS A 13 17.93 -4.26 11.44
CA HIS A 13 18.96 -5.12 10.82
C HIS A 13 18.93 -5.21 9.29
N GLY A 14 18.09 -4.44 8.60
CA GLY A 14 18.04 -4.42 7.13
C GLY A 14 17.41 -5.67 6.50
N THR A 15 16.79 -6.52 7.32
CA THR A 15 16.07 -7.74 6.92
C THR A 15 14.55 -7.54 6.85
N SER A 16 14.10 -6.29 6.86
CA SER A 16 12.68 -5.92 6.85
C SER A 16 11.90 -6.71 5.81
N MET A 17 10.81 -7.34 6.26
CA MET A 17 9.85 -8.03 5.41
C MET A 17 9.38 -7.16 4.24
N VAL A 18 9.27 -5.84 4.47
CA VAL A 18 8.93 -4.85 3.43
C VAL A 18 10.02 -4.78 2.37
N GLU A 19 11.29 -4.73 2.75
CA GLU A 19 12.43 -4.69 1.81
C GLU A 19 12.56 -5.98 1.02
N ARG A 20 12.33 -7.14 1.66
CA ARG A 20 12.30 -8.44 0.97
C ARG A 20 11.16 -8.51 -0.04
N TRP A 21 9.98 -8.05 0.34
CA TRP A 21 8.84 -7.97 -0.56
C TRP A 21 9.10 -7.00 -1.72
N ARG A 22 9.61 -5.79 -1.46
CA ARG A 22 9.94 -4.78 -2.49
C ARG A 22 10.85 -5.32 -3.59
N ARG A 23 11.79 -6.21 -3.25
CA ARG A 23 12.72 -6.85 -4.19
C ARG A 23 12.18 -8.11 -4.87
N SER A 24 10.97 -8.55 -4.51
CA SER A 24 10.35 -9.76 -5.07
C SER A 24 9.68 -9.49 -6.42
N ASP A 25 9.60 -10.52 -7.25
CA ASP A 25 8.83 -10.49 -8.50
C ASP A 25 7.34 -10.19 -8.24
N HIS A 26 6.84 -10.57 -7.06
CA HIS A 26 5.47 -10.31 -6.67
C HIS A 26 5.20 -8.80 -6.51
N ALA A 27 6.11 -8.05 -5.90
CA ALA A 27 5.97 -6.59 -5.80
C ALA A 27 6.07 -5.90 -7.17
N ALA A 28 6.96 -6.36 -8.05
CA ALA A 28 7.05 -5.86 -9.42
C ALA A 28 5.76 -6.10 -10.21
N ALA A 29 5.16 -7.29 -10.10
CA ALA A 29 3.89 -7.62 -10.73
C ALA A 29 2.74 -6.78 -10.18
N VAL A 30 2.64 -6.62 -8.86
CA VAL A 30 1.62 -5.77 -8.22
C VAL A 30 1.77 -4.31 -8.66
N ALA A 31 3.00 -3.79 -8.74
CA ALA A 31 3.25 -2.44 -9.22
C ALA A 31 2.75 -2.25 -10.66
N ALA A 32 3.02 -3.21 -11.54
CA ALA A 32 2.55 -3.17 -12.93
C ALA A 32 1.01 -3.15 -13.02
N GLU A 33 0.33 -3.96 -12.20
CA GLU A 33 -1.14 -3.96 -12.13
C GLU A 33 -1.69 -2.66 -11.54
N LEU A 34 -1.05 -2.10 -10.51
CA LEU A 34 -1.42 -0.80 -9.92
C LEU A 34 -1.27 0.34 -10.93
N MET A 35 -0.22 0.33 -11.76
CA MET A 35 -0.06 1.31 -12.84
C MET A 35 -1.20 1.21 -13.86
N LYS A 36 -1.65 0.00 -14.21
CA LYS A 36 -2.81 -0.18 -15.11
C LYS A 36 -4.09 0.39 -14.49
N LEU A 37 -4.35 0.10 -13.21
CA LEU A 37 -5.54 0.58 -12.49
C LEU A 37 -5.56 2.09 -12.30
N HIS A 38 -4.40 2.70 -12.09
CA HIS A 38 -4.29 4.15 -11.87
C HIS A 38 -4.29 4.97 -13.17
N GLY A 39 -4.21 4.32 -14.35
CA GLY A 39 -4.26 5.00 -15.64
C GLY A 39 -2.91 5.29 -16.30
N GLY A 40 -1.85 4.52 -16.00
CA GLY A 40 -0.58 4.53 -16.72
C GLY A 40 0.66 4.87 -15.87
N THR A 41 1.72 5.35 -16.54
CA THR A 41 3.09 5.64 -16.03
C THR A 41 3.17 6.80 -15.02
N VAL A 42 2.08 7.12 -14.34
CA VAL A 42 2.09 8.12 -13.27
C VAL A 42 2.84 7.53 -12.08
N PRO A 43 3.78 8.27 -11.47
CA PRO A 43 4.41 7.82 -10.23
C PRO A 43 3.30 7.54 -9.21
N MET A 44 3.19 6.27 -8.79
CA MET A 44 2.23 5.85 -7.77
C MET A 44 2.37 6.78 -6.56
N SER A 45 1.27 7.40 -6.14
CA SER A 45 1.31 8.30 -4.99
C SER A 45 1.96 7.60 -3.79
N GLU A 46 2.76 8.32 -3.00
CA GLU A 46 3.40 7.76 -1.79
C GLU A 46 2.37 7.07 -0.89
N LEU A 47 1.13 7.56 -0.86
CA LEU A 47 0.03 6.97 -0.09
C LEU A 47 -0.40 5.59 -0.62
N LEU A 48 -0.37 5.39 -1.94
CA LEU A 48 -0.71 4.11 -2.56
C LEU A 48 0.40 3.08 -2.27
N TRP A 49 1.67 3.48 -2.40
CA TRP A 49 2.80 2.63 -2.06
C TRP A 49 2.86 2.29 -0.57
N ALA A 50 2.66 3.27 0.30
CA ALA A 50 2.58 3.04 1.75
C ALA A 50 1.43 2.07 2.10
N GLY A 51 0.30 2.13 1.39
CA GLY A 51 -0.79 1.18 1.54
C GLY A 51 -0.43 -0.25 1.14
N ALA A 52 0.32 -0.40 0.04
CA ALA A 52 0.82 -1.70 -0.41
C ALA A 52 1.80 -2.31 0.60
N GLU A 53 2.75 -1.49 1.08
CA GLU A 53 3.79 -1.90 2.04
C GLU A 53 3.24 -2.24 3.43
N ALA A 54 2.16 -1.60 3.85
CA ALA A 54 1.50 -1.91 5.11
C ALA A 54 0.73 -3.25 5.10
N PHE A 55 0.41 -3.79 3.92
CA PHE A 55 -0.54 -4.90 3.78
C PHE A 55 0.05 -6.15 3.14
N LEU A 56 0.74 -6.00 2.01
CA LEU A 56 1.16 -7.12 1.17
C LEU A 56 2.37 -7.91 1.70
N PRO A 57 3.40 -7.29 2.30
CA PRO A 57 4.57 -8.03 2.79
C PRO A 57 4.22 -9.16 3.75
N ARG A 58 3.26 -8.92 4.66
CA ARG A 58 2.81 -9.92 5.64
C ARG A 58 2.13 -11.12 4.99
N GLN A 59 1.28 -10.89 4.00
CA GLN A 59 0.57 -11.95 3.30
C GLN A 59 1.52 -12.75 2.41
N TRP A 60 2.42 -12.06 1.72
CA TRP A 60 3.45 -12.66 0.87
C TRP A 60 4.41 -13.54 1.67
N ASN A 61 4.95 -13.04 2.79
CA ASN A 61 5.85 -13.82 3.63
C ASN A 61 5.17 -15.05 4.26
N ALA A 62 3.84 -15.00 4.45
CA ALA A 62 3.05 -16.14 4.94
C ALA A 62 2.64 -17.13 3.82
N GLY A 63 3.08 -16.93 2.56
CA GLY A 63 2.67 -17.77 1.43
C GLY A 63 1.18 -17.66 1.08
N ARG A 64 0.52 -16.59 1.52
CA ARG A 64 -0.92 -16.33 1.35
C ARG A 64 -1.19 -15.05 0.55
N ALA A 65 -0.19 -14.55 -0.17
CA ALA A 65 -0.39 -13.42 -1.06
C ALA A 65 -1.42 -13.79 -2.13
N ALA A 66 -2.38 -12.90 -2.36
CA ALA A 66 -3.26 -12.99 -3.50
C ALA A 66 -2.47 -12.83 -4.80
N GLU A 67 -3.03 -13.31 -5.91
CA GLU A 67 -2.51 -13.05 -7.25
C GLU A 67 -2.28 -11.53 -7.47
N PRO A 68 -1.23 -11.12 -8.19
CA PRO A 68 -0.88 -9.71 -8.35
C PRO A 68 -2.03 -8.78 -8.78
N PRO A 69 -2.94 -9.16 -9.71
CA PRO A 69 -4.09 -8.32 -10.06
C PRO A 69 -5.08 -8.12 -8.90
N ALA A 70 -5.33 -9.16 -8.12
CA ALA A 70 -6.24 -9.10 -6.97
C ALA A 70 -5.63 -8.28 -5.82
N ALA A 71 -4.34 -8.48 -5.55
CA ALA A 71 -3.59 -7.70 -4.57
C ALA A 71 -3.57 -6.20 -4.94
N ALA A 72 -3.31 -5.88 -6.21
CA ALA A 72 -3.34 -4.51 -6.71
C ALA A 72 -4.73 -3.87 -6.58
N ALA A 73 -5.79 -4.59 -6.95
CA ALA A 73 -7.16 -4.10 -6.80
C ALA A 73 -7.51 -3.77 -5.33
N GLU A 74 -7.13 -4.64 -4.39
CA GLU A 74 -7.40 -4.42 -2.97
C GLU A 74 -6.64 -3.20 -2.43
N VAL A 75 -5.36 -3.06 -2.77
CA VAL A 75 -4.55 -1.89 -2.40
C VAL A 75 -5.16 -0.60 -2.98
N TYR A 76 -5.56 -0.63 -4.25
CA TYR A 76 -6.15 0.50 -4.94
C TYR A 76 -7.49 0.91 -4.31
N ASP A 77 -8.37 -0.03 -3.99
CA ASP A 77 -9.64 0.26 -3.34
C ASP A 77 -9.45 0.85 -1.94
N ARG A 78 -8.50 0.34 -1.16
CA ARG A 78 -8.18 0.89 0.17
C ARG A 78 -7.69 2.34 0.05
N TRP A 79 -6.79 2.60 -0.89
CA TRP A 79 -6.30 3.95 -1.18
C TRP A 79 -7.44 4.88 -1.61
N ARG A 80 -8.28 4.45 -2.57
CA ARG A 80 -9.41 5.24 -3.07
C ARG A 80 -10.36 5.65 -1.96
N ARG A 81 -10.75 4.70 -1.09
CA ARG A 81 -11.61 5.00 0.07
C ARG A 81 -10.98 5.97 1.06
N LEU A 82 -9.66 5.96 1.22
CA LEU A 82 -8.96 6.93 2.07
C LEU A 82 -8.91 8.30 1.40
N HIS A 83 -8.68 8.34 0.10
CA HIS A 83 -8.66 9.57 -0.69
C HIS A 83 -10.04 10.25 -0.69
N GLU A 84 -11.10 9.52 -1.00
CA GLU A 84 -12.49 9.99 -0.95
C GLU A 84 -12.84 10.56 0.44
N ARG A 85 -12.49 9.85 1.53
CA ARG A 85 -12.70 10.33 2.90
C ARG A 85 -11.90 11.59 3.24
N ARG A 86 -10.74 11.81 2.62
CA ARG A 86 -9.96 13.05 2.80
C ARG A 86 -10.58 14.19 2.00
N LEU A 87 -11.07 13.91 0.80
CA LEU A 87 -11.76 14.89 -0.04
C LEU A 87 -13.06 15.37 0.61
N GLN A 88 -13.89 14.45 1.11
CA GLN A 88 -15.13 14.77 1.83
C GLN A 88 -14.88 15.65 3.06
N ARG A 89 -13.83 15.36 3.84
CA ARG A 89 -13.45 16.19 4.99
C ARG A 89 -13.01 17.60 4.59
N ARG A 90 -12.29 17.74 3.47
CA ARG A 90 -11.92 19.06 2.95
C ARG A 90 -13.13 19.85 2.45
N GLN A 91 -14.09 19.18 1.81
CA GLN A 91 -15.32 19.80 1.34
C GLN A 91 -16.18 20.28 2.52
N HIS A 92 -16.41 19.44 3.52
CA HIS A 92 -17.13 19.84 4.74
C HIS A 92 -16.46 21.01 5.48
N GLN A 93 -15.12 21.04 5.59
CA GLN A 93 -14.41 22.15 6.20
C GLN A 93 -14.42 23.45 5.37
N ALA A 94 -14.60 23.35 4.05
CA ALA A 94 -14.75 24.52 3.19
C ALA A 94 -16.15 25.12 3.32
N ASP A 95 -17.19 24.27 3.43
CA ASP A 95 -18.58 24.70 3.63
C ASP A 95 -18.83 25.28 5.03
N GLU A 96 -18.16 24.77 6.08
CA GLU A 96 -18.25 25.34 7.45
C GLU A 96 -17.55 26.70 7.60
N LYS A 97 -16.69 27.09 6.66
CA LYS A 97 -15.94 28.37 6.69
C LYS A 97 -16.51 29.44 5.76
N SER A 98 -17.57 29.14 5.01
CA SER A 98 -18.20 30.06 4.06
C SER A 98 -19.51 30.64 4.59
#